data_AF-A0A653W9L3-F1
#
_entry.id   AF-A0A653W9L3-F1
#
_cell.length_a   1.000
_cell.length_b   1.000
_cell.length_c   1.000
_cell.angle_alpha   90.00
_cell.angle_beta   90.00
_cell.angle_gamma   90.00
#
_symmetry.space_group_name_H-M   'P 1'
#
loop_
_entity.id
_entity.type
_entity.pdbx_description
1 polymer ?
#
loop_
_entity_poly.entity_id
_entity_poly.type
_entity_poly.pdbx_seq_one_letter_code
_entity_poly.pdbx_strand_id
1 'polypeptide(L)'
;MNKDPRKTKSISDCFTPELTRQFQIEMDAALKKMDMSSVKEVLEEYKIAHFQDSIDFIEALDYCFNSWKKENMGSKVYGEVTTSESRCIACEHGKGMIVYEFKYMHAAAPIPMNRVVYGWDFGILLDIRDEILFEVRVCNAFLDKDEMEKIRIV
;
A
#
# COMPACT_ATOMS: atom_id res chain seq x y z
N MET A 1 30.94 -27.39 -2.66
CA MET A 1 30.19 -26.13 -2.58
C MET A 1 29.42 -26.13 -1.26
N ASN A 2 29.98 -25.49 -0.23
CA ASN A 2 29.30 -25.35 1.07
C ASN A 2 28.19 -24.30 0.92
N LYS A 3 26.93 -24.73 1.03
CA LYS A 3 25.83 -23.80 1.34
C LYS A 3 25.87 -23.55 2.84
N ASP A 4 26.15 -22.32 3.24
CA ASP A 4 26.12 -21.88 4.63
C ASP A 4 24.69 -22.03 5.19
N PRO A 5 24.45 -22.83 6.23
CA PRO A 5 23.12 -23.12 6.76
C PRO A 5 22.46 -21.93 7.50
N ARG A 6 23.05 -20.73 7.49
CA ARG A 6 22.54 -19.55 8.21
C ARG A 6 21.97 -18.42 7.35
N LYS A 7 21.80 -18.61 6.04
CA LYS A 7 21.07 -17.62 5.24
C LYS A 7 19.59 -17.73 5.56
N THR A 8 19.10 -16.88 6.46
CA THR A 8 17.67 -16.61 6.61
C THR A 8 17.13 -16.25 5.24
N LYS A 9 16.11 -16.98 4.78
CA LYS A 9 15.41 -16.61 3.55
C LYS A 9 14.86 -15.19 3.71
N SER A 10 14.94 -14.42 2.65
CA SER A 10 14.38 -13.07 2.54
C SER A 10 13.29 -13.06 1.47
N ILE A 11 12.48 -12.00 1.43
CA ILE A 11 11.49 -11.80 0.36
C ILE A 11 12.17 -11.88 -1.02
N SER A 12 13.34 -11.25 -1.20
CA SER A 12 14.05 -11.25 -2.48
C SER A 12 14.41 -12.64 -3.02
N ASP A 13 14.58 -13.64 -2.15
CA ASP A 13 14.86 -15.02 -2.58
C ASP A 13 13.63 -15.70 -3.23
N CYS A 14 12.44 -15.10 -3.14
CA CYS A 14 11.19 -15.60 -3.70
C CYS A 14 10.86 -14.99 -5.07
N PHE A 15 11.64 -14.01 -5.56
CA PHE A 15 11.29 -13.22 -6.72
C PHE A 15 12.28 -13.36 -7.88
N THR A 16 11.73 -13.21 -9.10
CA THR A 16 12.45 -12.91 -10.34
C THR A 16 11.93 -11.57 -10.88
N PRO A 17 12.55 -10.98 -11.93
CA PRO A 17 12.02 -9.77 -12.55
C PRO A 17 10.58 -9.94 -13.04
N GLU A 18 10.26 -11.09 -13.60
CA GLU A 18 8.92 -11.42 -14.11
C GLU A 18 7.90 -11.51 -12.96
N LEU A 19 8.25 -12.24 -11.88
CA LEU A 19 7.39 -12.37 -10.71
C LEU A 19 7.20 -11.02 -10.01
N THR A 20 8.22 -10.16 -10.00
CA THR A 20 8.13 -8.83 -9.39
C THR A 20 7.12 -7.97 -10.14
N ARG A 21 7.15 -7.99 -11.48
CA ARG A 21 6.16 -7.29 -12.31
C ARG A 21 4.74 -7.83 -12.11
N GLN A 22 4.57 -9.14 -12.03
CA GLN A 22 3.26 -9.74 -11.80
C GLN A 22 2.71 -9.37 -10.42
N PHE A 23 3.56 -9.44 -9.38
CA PHE A 23 3.22 -9.06 -8.02
C PHE A 23 2.78 -7.60 -7.92
N GLN A 24 3.48 -6.67 -8.60
CA GLN A 24 3.07 -5.27 -8.63
C GLN A 24 1.64 -5.08 -9.13
N ILE A 25 1.26 -5.77 -10.20
CA ILE A 25 -0.06 -5.68 -10.82
C ILE A 25 -1.13 -6.26 -9.88
N GLU A 26 -0.87 -7.44 -9.33
CA GLU A 26 -1.83 -8.14 -8.45
C GLU A 26 -1.99 -7.43 -7.11
N MET A 27 -0.89 -6.91 -6.55
CA MET A 27 -0.91 -6.13 -5.32
C MET A 27 -1.65 -4.80 -5.52
N ASP A 28 -1.44 -4.08 -6.64
CA ASP A 28 -2.21 -2.87 -6.96
C ASP A 28 -3.72 -3.17 -7.06
N ALA A 29 -4.08 -4.24 -7.75
CA ALA A 29 -5.47 -4.68 -7.86
C ALA A 29 -6.07 -5.06 -6.50
N ALA A 30 -5.31 -5.73 -5.63
CA ALA A 30 -5.75 -6.10 -4.29
C ALA A 30 -5.94 -4.87 -3.38
N LEU A 31 -4.99 -3.92 -3.41
CA LEU A 31 -5.05 -2.69 -2.62
C LEU A 31 -6.25 -1.81 -3.00
N LYS A 32 -6.56 -1.73 -4.30
CA LYS A 32 -7.74 -0.99 -4.81
C LYS A 32 -9.08 -1.57 -4.35
N LYS A 33 -9.14 -2.83 -3.91
CA LYS A 33 -10.37 -3.40 -3.33
C LYS A 33 -10.68 -2.88 -1.94
N MET A 34 -9.71 -2.26 -1.25
CA MET A 34 -9.83 -1.81 0.15
C MET A 34 -10.28 -2.92 1.11
N ASP A 35 -9.88 -4.16 0.79
CA ASP A 35 -10.15 -5.36 1.57
C ASP A 35 -8.84 -6.06 1.91
N MET A 36 -8.59 -6.21 3.22
CA MET A 36 -7.38 -6.83 3.74
C MET A 36 -7.25 -8.30 3.33
N SER A 37 -8.38 -8.99 3.10
CA SER A 37 -8.35 -10.39 2.66
C SER A 37 -7.63 -10.55 1.32
N SER A 38 -7.93 -9.67 0.36
CA SER A 38 -7.32 -9.67 -0.97
C SER A 38 -5.81 -9.42 -0.94
N VAL A 39 -5.34 -8.57 -0.03
CA VAL A 39 -3.90 -8.29 0.12
C VAL A 39 -3.19 -9.52 0.70
N LYS A 40 -3.78 -10.15 1.72
CA LYS A 40 -3.23 -11.37 2.33
C LYS A 40 -3.15 -12.52 1.33
N GLU A 41 -4.16 -12.70 0.50
CA GLU A 41 -4.18 -13.71 -0.57
C GLU A 41 -2.98 -13.55 -1.51
N VAL A 42 -2.66 -12.31 -1.94
CA VAL A 42 -1.47 -12.05 -2.77
C VAL A 42 -0.19 -12.41 -2.01
N LEU A 43 -0.03 -12.01 -0.75
CA LEU A 43 1.18 -12.35 0.01
C LEU A 43 1.35 -13.87 0.21
N GLU A 44 0.24 -14.61 0.35
CA GLU A 44 0.23 -16.07 0.45
C GLU A 44 0.60 -16.75 -0.87
N GLU A 45 0.06 -16.25 -1.99
CA GLU A 45 0.34 -16.77 -3.35
C GLU A 45 1.83 -16.73 -3.69
N TYR A 46 2.49 -15.62 -3.35
CA TYR A 46 3.94 -15.44 -3.54
C TYR A 46 4.76 -16.05 -2.39
N LYS A 47 4.11 -16.69 -1.42
CA LYS A 47 4.73 -17.35 -0.27
C LYS A 47 5.59 -16.43 0.57
N ILE A 48 5.22 -15.15 0.67
CA ILE A 48 5.95 -14.13 1.43
C ILE A 48 5.23 -13.68 2.71
N ALA A 49 3.99 -14.13 2.94
CA ALA A 49 3.18 -13.73 4.09
C ALA A 49 3.83 -13.97 5.47
N HIS A 50 4.79 -14.90 5.56
CA HIS A 50 5.44 -15.29 6.80
C HIS A 50 6.72 -14.49 7.13
N PHE A 51 7.20 -13.64 6.22
CA PHE A 51 8.35 -12.77 6.50
C PHE A 51 7.94 -11.60 7.40
N GLN A 52 8.84 -11.18 8.29
CA GLN A 52 8.56 -10.07 9.22
C GLN A 52 8.13 -8.80 8.49
N ASP A 53 8.81 -8.45 7.39
CA ASP A 53 8.47 -7.28 6.57
C ASP A 53 7.02 -7.33 6.05
N SER A 54 6.53 -8.53 5.68
CA SER A 54 5.14 -8.73 5.24
C SER A 54 4.14 -8.61 6.40
N ILE A 55 4.52 -9.06 7.60
CA ILE A 55 3.71 -8.94 8.82
C ILE A 55 3.59 -7.46 9.18
N ASP A 56 4.71 -6.75 9.25
CA ASP A 56 4.77 -5.32 9.55
C ASP A 56 3.98 -4.50 8.52
N PHE A 57 4.07 -4.86 7.24
CA PHE A 57 3.27 -4.28 6.16
C PHE A 57 1.78 -4.44 6.40
N ILE A 58 1.31 -5.65 6.73
CA ILE A 58 -0.11 -5.94 6.99
C ILE A 58 -0.61 -5.17 8.22
N GLU A 59 0.17 -5.11 9.30
CA GLU A 59 -0.20 -4.37 10.50
C GLU A 59 -0.36 -2.87 10.21
N ALA A 60 0.59 -2.27 9.49
CA ALA A 60 0.52 -0.86 9.10
C ALA A 60 -0.64 -0.59 8.11
N LEU A 61 -0.91 -1.52 7.20
CA LEU A 61 -1.98 -1.38 6.22
C LEU A 61 -3.36 -1.52 6.86
N ASP A 62 -3.51 -2.35 7.88
CA ASP A 62 -4.79 -2.53 8.59
C ASP A 62 -5.26 -1.21 9.21
N TYR A 63 -4.33 -0.45 9.79
CA TYR A 63 -4.62 0.90 10.26
C TYR A 63 -5.15 1.79 9.14
N CYS A 64 -4.54 1.76 7.94
CA CYS A 64 -5.00 2.55 6.79
C CYS A 64 -6.38 2.11 6.29
N PHE A 65 -6.67 0.80 6.32
CA PHE A 65 -7.93 0.24 5.84
C PHE A 65 -9.10 0.43 6.81
N ASN A 66 -8.82 0.64 8.10
CA ASN A 66 -9.84 0.64 9.14
C ASN A 66 -9.97 1.97 9.90
N SER A 67 -8.95 2.82 9.96
CA SER A 67 -8.99 4.07 10.76
C SER A 67 -10.06 5.08 10.32
N TRP A 68 -10.43 5.10 9.05
CA TRP A 68 -11.52 5.95 8.53
C TRP A 68 -12.92 5.36 8.82
N LYS A 69 -13.01 4.06 9.17
CA LYS A 69 -14.28 3.41 9.48
C LYS A 69 -14.71 3.79 10.90
N LYS A 70 -15.80 4.54 11.01
CA LYS A 70 -16.45 4.81 12.30
C LYS A 70 -17.52 3.77 12.58
N GLU A 71 -17.43 3.16 13.77
CA GLU A 71 -18.43 2.23 14.28
C GLU A 71 -19.82 2.88 14.27
N ASN A 72 -20.84 2.13 13.88
CA ASN A 72 -22.24 2.58 13.79
C ASN A 72 -22.53 3.72 12.80
N MET A 73 -21.54 4.21 12.04
CA MET A 73 -21.75 5.30 11.06
C MET A 73 -21.97 4.81 9.62
N GLY A 74 -21.97 3.49 9.38
CA GLY A 74 -22.17 2.93 8.03
C GLY A 74 -21.13 3.45 7.04
N SER A 75 -19.86 3.47 7.46
CA SER A 75 -18.74 4.00 6.68
C SER A 75 -18.52 3.14 5.44
N LYS A 76 -18.54 3.76 4.26
CA LYS A 76 -18.32 3.07 2.99
C LYS A 76 -17.48 3.90 2.04
N VAL A 77 -16.67 3.21 1.23
CA VAL A 77 -15.98 3.82 0.09
C VAL A 77 -17.03 4.38 -0.88
N TYR A 78 -16.75 5.57 -1.40
CA TYR A 78 -17.60 6.34 -2.29
C TYR A 78 -16.83 6.60 -3.59
N GLY A 79 -17.14 5.83 -4.62
CA GLY A 79 -16.44 5.86 -5.91
C GLY A 79 -15.28 4.87 -5.99
N GLU A 80 -14.42 5.07 -6.98
CA GLU A 80 -13.26 4.22 -7.25
C GLU A 80 -12.03 4.69 -6.46
N VAL A 81 -11.15 3.74 -6.15
CA VAL A 81 -9.81 4.03 -5.60
C VAL A 81 -8.88 4.40 -6.75
N THR A 82 -8.32 5.60 -6.71
CA THR A 82 -7.37 6.08 -7.71
C THR A 82 -5.94 5.97 -7.19
N THR A 83 -4.97 5.97 -8.09
CA THR A 83 -3.55 5.97 -7.72
C THR A 83 -2.81 7.15 -8.34
N SER A 84 -1.75 7.59 -7.66
CA SER A 84 -0.81 8.59 -8.17
C SER A 84 0.62 8.26 -7.76
N GLU A 85 1.59 8.72 -8.56
CA GLU A 85 3.00 8.63 -8.19
C GLU A 85 3.34 9.70 -7.16
N SER A 86 4.12 9.33 -6.14
CA SER A 86 4.66 10.27 -5.17
C SER A 86 6.07 9.86 -4.71
N ARG A 87 6.63 10.62 -3.78
CA ARG A 87 7.91 10.35 -3.11
C ARG A 87 7.76 10.47 -1.61
N CYS A 88 8.42 9.59 -0.87
CA CYS A 88 8.49 9.69 0.58
C CYS A 88 9.20 10.99 1.00
N ILE A 89 8.72 11.65 2.06
CA ILE A 89 9.36 12.84 2.63
C ILE A 89 9.98 12.59 4.02
N ALA A 90 9.93 11.35 4.49
CA ALA A 90 10.38 10.97 5.83
C ALA A 90 11.41 9.82 5.78
N CYS A 91 10.99 8.60 6.13
CA CYS A 91 11.89 7.47 6.40
C CYS A 91 12.74 7.04 5.20
N GLU A 92 12.21 7.17 3.98
CA GLU A 92 12.86 6.80 2.73
C GLU A 92 12.92 8.02 1.79
N HIS A 93 13.38 9.15 2.31
CA HIS A 93 13.33 10.46 1.63
C HIS A 93 13.68 10.41 0.13
N GLY A 94 12.76 10.85 -0.71
CA GLY A 94 12.89 10.91 -2.16
C GLY A 94 12.57 9.61 -2.90
N LYS A 95 12.41 8.48 -2.20
CA LYS A 95 12.08 7.19 -2.82
C LYS A 95 10.67 7.19 -3.39
N GLY A 96 10.54 6.71 -4.62
CA GLY A 96 9.26 6.64 -5.34
C GLY A 96 8.28 5.69 -4.67
N MET A 97 7.00 6.04 -4.71
CA MET A 97 5.90 5.24 -4.18
C MET A 97 4.61 5.49 -4.94
N ILE A 98 3.63 4.62 -4.72
CA ILE A 98 2.28 4.75 -5.26
C ILE A 98 1.36 5.16 -4.11
N VAL A 99 0.68 6.29 -4.26
CA VAL A 99 -0.34 6.76 -3.31
C VAL A 99 -1.70 6.28 -3.81
N TYR A 100 -2.45 5.65 -2.93
CA TYR A 100 -3.84 5.24 -3.13
C TYR A 100 -4.74 6.28 -2.49
N GLU A 101 -5.65 6.83 -3.28
CA GLU A 101 -6.58 7.87 -2.85
C GLU A 101 -8.00 7.37 -3.04
N PHE A 102 -8.84 7.56 -2.03
CA PHE A 102 -10.25 7.24 -2.16
C PHE A 102 -11.10 8.22 -1.35
N LYS A 103 -12.39 8.21 -1.66
CA LYS A 103 -13.38 8.97 -0.93
C LYS A 103 -14.26 8.04 -0.13
N TYR A 104 -14.76 8.49 1.01
CA TYR A 104 -15.69 7.72 1.82
C TYR A 104 -16.81 8.59 2.39
N MET A 105 -17.90 7.95 2.78
CA MET A 105 -19.04 8.61 3.42
C MET A 105 -19.55 7.81 4.62
N HIS A 106 -20.14 8.51 5.59
CA HIS A 106 -20.81 7.92 6.75
C HIS A 106 -22.32 7.88 6.51
N ALA A 107 -22.81 6.82 5.87
CA ALA A 107 -24.20 6.76 5.39
C ALA A 107 -25.25 6.82 6.52
N ALA A 108 -24.91 6.37 7.73
CA ALA A 108 -25.79 6.38 8.89
C ALA A 108 -25.59 7.59 9.82
N ALA A 109 -24.77 8.58 9.43
CA ALA A 109 -24.59 9.80 10.21
C ALA A 109 -25.88 10.66 10.25
N PRO A 110 -26.06 11.53 11.26
CA PRO A 110 -27.17 12.48 11.28
C PRO A 110 -27.15 13.42 10.07
N ILE A 111 -28.31 13.85 9.59
CA ILE A 111 -28.42 14.87 8.55
C ILE A 111 -27.92 16.21 9.11
N PRO A 112 -27.09 16.98 8.39
CA PRO A 112 -26.66 16.80 7.00
C PRO A 112 -25.37 16.00 6.80
N MET A 113 -24.75 15.51 7.87
CA MET A 113 -23.43 14.87 7.85
C MET A 113 -23.38 13.58 7.04
N ASN A 114 -24.51 12.89 6.85
CA ASN A 114 -24.58 11.72 5.95
C ASN A 114 -24.41 12.02 4.46
N ARG A 115 -24.30 13.30 4.08
CA ARG A 115 -24.02 13.74 2.71
C ARG A 115 -22.58 14.20 2.51
N VAL A 116 -21.80 14.28 3.59
CA VAL A 116 -20.41 14.72 3.54
C VAL A 116 -19.54 13.58 3.02
N VAL A 117 -18.72 13.90 2.03
CA VAL A 117 -17.72 13.00 1.44
C VAL A 117 -16.34 13.45 1.90
N TYR A 118 -15.60 12.52 2.48
CA TYR A 118 -14.25 12.74 3.01
C TYR A 118 -13.23 12.12 2.06
N GLY A 119 -12.04 12.71 1.99
CA GLY A 119 -10.88 12.13 1.32
C GLY A 119 -10.04 11.32 2.30
N TRP A 120 -9.38 10.28 1.79
CA TRP A 120 -8.39 9.51 2.51
C TRP A 120 -7.31 9.03 1.53
N ASP A 121 -6.08 8.93 2.00
CA ASP A 121 -4.95 8.46 1.23
C ASP A 121 -3.96 7.64 2.07
N PHE A 122 -3.14 6.84 1.37
CA PHE A 122 -1.99 6.14 1.94
C PHE A 122 -1.01 5.77 0.82
N GLY A 123 0.29 5.73 1.14
CA GLY A 123 1.36 5.38 0.21
C GLY A 123 1.83 3.94 0.37
N ILE A 124 2.21 3.31 -0.75
CA ILE A 124 2.86 2.01 -0.78
C ILE A 124 4.19 2.13 -1.49
N LEU A 125 5.24 1.71 -0.79
CA LEU A 125 6.61 1.70 -1.28
C LEU A 125 7.02 0.24 -1.52
N LEU A 126 7.37 -0.05 -2.77
CA LEU A 126 7.96 -1.32 -3.18
C LEU A 126 9.46 -1.10 -3.34
N ASP A 127 10.27 -1.70 -2.47
CA ASP A 127 11.71 -1.63 -2.60
C ASP A 127 12.16 -2.64 -3.64
N ILE A 128 12.44 -2.15 -4.85
CA ILE A 128 12.86 -2.98 -5.98
C ILE A 128 14.27 -2.58 -6.37
N ARG A 129 15.16 -3.57 -6.41
CA ARG A 129 16.57 -3.41 -6.76
C ARG A 129 16.91 -4.46 -7.80
N ASP A 130 17.55 -4.05 -8.90
CA ASP A 130 17.85 -4.94 -10.03
C ASP A 130 16.61 -5.74 -10.50
N GLU A 131 15.45 -5.07 -10.56
CA GLU A 131 14.13 -5.64 -10.91
C GLU A 131 13.57 -6.69 -9.94
N ILE A 132 14.20 -6.91 -8.78
CA ILE A 132 13.75 -7.86 -7.76
C ILE A 132 13.10 -7.13 -6.59
N LEU A 133 11.95 -7.62 -6.12
CA LEU A 133 11.33 -7.14 -4.89
C LEU A 133 12.15 -7.55 -3.66
N PHE A 134 12.53 -6.58 -2.85
CA PHE A 134 13.17 -6.80 -1.56
C PHE A 134 12.20 -6.60 -0.40
N GLU A 135 11.30 -5.64 -0.51
CA GLU A 135 10.45 -5.23 0.61
C GLU A 135 9.20 -4.49 0.15
N VAL A 136 8.16 -4.54 0.98
CA VAL A 136 6.90 -3.82 0.82
C VAL A 136 6.63 -3.03 2.09
N ARG A 137 6.32 -1.73 1.97
CA ARG A 137 6.04 -0.86 3.12
C ARG A 137 4.85 0.06 2.87
N VAL A 138 4.16 0.41 3.96
CA VAL A 138 3.20 1.51 3.98
C VAL A 138 3.92 2.81 4.33
N CYS A 139 3.51 3.91 3.70
CA CYS A 139 3.98 5.26 4.02
C CYS A 139 2.81 6.22 4.18
N ASN A 140 2.89 7.08 5.19
CA ASN A 140 1.90 8.13 5.48
C ASN A 140 2.47 9.55 5.35
N ALA A 141 3.71 9.67 4.88
CA ALA A 141 4.42 10.94 4.73
C ALA A 141 5.02 11.00 3.32
N PHE A 142 4.29 11.64 2.41
CA PHE A 142 4.62 11.72 1.00
C PHE A 142 4.20 13.07 0.42
N LEU A 143 4.77 13.41 -0.74
CA LEU A 143 4.42 14.64 -1.46
C LEU A 143 3.00 14.56 -2.01
N ASP A 144 2.25 15.63 -1.90
CA ASP A 144 0.97 15.75 -2.60
C ASP A 144 1.18 15.97 -4.12
N LYS A 145 0.08 15.97 -4.88
CA LYS A 145 0.13 16.12 -6.35
C LYS A 145 0.74 17.46 -6.77
N ASP A 146 0.42 18.55 -6.09
CA ASP A 146 0.92 19.89 -6.42
C ASP A 146 2.42 20.00 -6.14
N GLU A 147 2.89 19.38 -5.05
CA GLU A 147 4.30 19.25 -4.72
C GLU A 147 5.06 18.40 -5.75
N MET A 148 4.46 17.27 -6.18
CA MET A 148 5.02 16.41 -7.22
C MET A 148 5.12 17.12 -8.58
N GLU A 149 4.17 17.99 -8.92
CA GLU A 149 4.23 18.81 -10.14
C GLU A 149 5.38 19.82 -10.09
N LYS A 150 5.57 20.51 -8.96
CA LYS A 150 6.63 21.51 -8.80
C LYS A 150 8.04 20.94 -8.99
N ILE A 151 8.27 19.70 -8.56
CA ILE A 151 9.59 19.06 -8.71
C ILE A 151 9.84 18.48 -10.10
N ARG A 152 8.81 18.23 -10.91
CA ARG A 152 8.95 17.75 -12.30
C ARG A 152 9.37 18.84 -13.29
N ILE A 153 9.24 20.11 -12.90
CA ILE A 153 9.54 21.29 -13.72
C ILE A 153 11.03 21.70 -13.59
N VAL A 154 11.78 21.06 -12.69
CA VAL A 154 13.22 21.27 -12.47
C VAL A 154 14.05 20.25 -13.23
#